data_AF-A0A645I491-F1
#
_entry.id   AF-A0A645I491-F1
#
_cell.length_a   1.000
_cell.length_b   1.000
_cell.length_c   1.000
_cell.angle_alpha   90.00
_cell.angle_beta   90.00
_cell.angle_gamma   90.00
#
_symmetry.space_group_name_H-M   'P 1'
#
loop_
_entity.id
_entity.type
_entity.pdbx_description
1 polymer ?
#
loop_
_entity_poly.entity_id
_entity_poly.type
_entity_poly.pdbx_seq_one_letter_code
_entity_poly.pdbx_strand_id
1 'polypeptide(L)'
;MLSIWLETFLGHEGIREEEDGTLSLRFQPMLPGDLFDENGEASFRLMSACRVTYHNPSRRDTWGDEGVRPVSLTYTLDGQTITEPGDTLRGAKALREGRIDRIEITLG
;
A
#
# COMPACT_ATOMS: atom_id res chain seq x y z
N MET A 1 4.60 10.29 16.77
CA MET A 1 4.19 9.29 15.78
C MET A 1 5.26 8.21 15.78
N LEU A 2 4.94 6.96 16.12
CA LEU A 2 5.93 5.88 16.10
C LEU A 2 6.25 5.54 14.64
N SER A 3 7.50 5.71 14.23
CA SER A 3 7.97 5.40 12.86
C SER A 3 7.80 3.92 12.50
N ILE A 4 7.87 3.04 13.50
CA ILE A 4 7.77 1.58 13.36
C ILE A 4 6.51 1.17 12.59
N TRP A 5 5.32 1.65 12.98
CA TRP A 5 4.07 1.24 12.31
C TRP A 5 4.01 1.72 10.85
N LEU A 6 4.55 2.89 10.56
CA LEU A 6 4.60 3.38 9.19
C LEU A 6 5.57 2.52 8.36
N GLU A 7 6.74 2.20 8.89
CA GLU A 7 7.73 1.33 8.23
C GLU A 7 7.19 -0.10 8.04
N THR A 8 6.49 -0.66 9.03
CA THR A 8 5.89 -2.00 8.96
C THR A 8 4.81 -2.12 7.90
N PHE A 9 3.93 -1.11 7.78
CA PHE A 9 2.86 -1.14 6.78
C PHE A 9 3.33 -0.69 5.40
N LEU A 10 4.07 0.42 5.31
CA LEU A 10 4.45 1.03 4.04
C LEU A 10 5.73 0.44 3.45
N GLY A 11 6.70 0.06 4.28
CA GLY A 11 8.07 -0.18 3.90
C GLY A 11 8.96 1.05 4.05
N HIS A 12 10.25 0.89 3.74
CA HIS A 12 11.28 1.89 4.00
C HIS A 12 11.50 2.89 2.86
N GLU A 13 11.01 2.59 1.64
CA GLU A 13 11.35 3.38 0.45
C GLU A 13 10.62 4.73 0.38
N GLY A 14 9.41 4.81 0.93
CA GLY A 14 8.61 6.04 0.92
C GLY A 14 8.29 6.55 -0.49
N ILE A 15 8.08 7.86 -0.60
CA ILE A 15 7.81 8.54 -1.89
C ILE A 15 9.12 8.81 -2.60
N ARG A 16 9.21 8.44 -3.88
CA ARG A 16 10.37 8.69 -4.76
C ARG A 16 9.97 9.57 -5.93
N GLU A 17 10.95 10.30 -6.45
CA GLU A 17 10.85 11.00 -7.74
C GLU A 17 11.45 10.10 -8.82
N GLU A 18 10.69 9.87 -9.88
CA GLU A 18 11.08 9.09 -11.04
C GLU A 18 11.84 9.97 -12.06
N GLU A 19 12.52 9.35 -13.03
CA GLU A 19 13.30 10.07 -14.05
C GLU A 19 12.45 11.04 -14.90
N ASP A 20 11.15 10.79 -15.02
CA ASP A 20 10.20 11.63 -15.75
C ASP A 20 9.63 12.79 -14.90
N GLY A 21 10.10 12.94 -13.65
CA GLY A 21 9.65 13.96 -12.69
C GLY A 21 8.33 13.63 -12.00
N THR A 22 7.77 12.43 -12.24
CA THR A 22 6.59 11.96 -11.49
C THR A 22 6.99 11.47 -10.10
N LEU A 23 6.02 11.45 -9.18
CA LEU A 23 6.22 10.86 -7.86
C LEU A 23 5.63 9.46 -7.82
N SER A 24 6.37 8.50 -7.27
CA SER A 24 5.92 7.14 -7.02
C SER A 24 5.93 6.82 -5.53
N LEU A 25 5.15 5.82 -5.14
CA LEU A 25 5.16 5.27 -3.79
C LEU A 25 5.09 3.75 -3.89
N ARG A 26 6.13 3.09 -3.40
CA ARG A 26 6.21 1.62 -3.36
C ARG A 26 5.73 1.09 -2.02
N PHE A 27 4.89 0.07 -2.04
CA PHE A 27 4.41 -0.63 -0.85
C PHE A 27 5.22 -1.91 -0.64
N GLN A 28 5.89 -2.00 0.50
CA GLN A 28 6.68 -3.18 0.89
C GLN A 28 6.36 -3.56 2.34
N PRO A 29 5.14 -4.05 2.61
CA PRO A 29 4.72 -4.37 3.97
C PRO A 29 5.61 -5.46 4.57
N MET A 30 5.84 -5.37 5.88
CA MET A 30 6.49 -6.40 6.70
C MET A 30 5.52 -6.86 7.80
N LEU A 31 4.31 -7.21 7.41
CA LEU A 31 3.23 -7.61 8.29
C LEU A 31 3.31 -9.13 8.54
N PRO A 32 3.32 -9.57 9.80
CA PRO A 32 3.03 -10.96 10.10
C PRO A 32 1.57 -11.29 9.79
N GLY A 33 1.30 -12.56 9.48
CA GLY A 33 -0.03 -13.08 9.17
C GLY A 33 -1.11 -12.78 10.22
N ASP A 34 -0.69 -12.70 11.48
CA ASP A 34 -1.56 -12.42 12.63
C ASP A 34 -2.13 -10.99 12.65
N LEU A 35 -1.56 -10.04 11.90
CA LEU A 35 -2.10 -8.69 11.78
C LEU A 35 -3.28 -8.59 10.80
N PHE A 36 -3.53 -9.64 10.02
CA PHE A 36 -4.70 -9.71 9.16
C PHE A 36 -5.89 -10.24 9.96
N ASP A 37 -7.02 -9.58 9.82
CA ASP A 37 -8.27 -9.95 10.49
C ASP A 37 -8.89 -11.24 9.91
N GLU A 38 -10.10 -11.57 10.36
CA GLU A 38 -10.83 -12.76 9.92
C GLU A 38 -11.18 -12.74 8.42
N ASN A 39 -11.24 -11.56 7.80
CA ASN A 39 -11.46 -11.40 6.37
C ASN A 39 -10.15 -11.43 5.57
N GLY A 40 -9.00 -11.54 6.24
CA GLY A 40 -7.69 -11.43 5.62
C GLY A 40 -7.31 -9.99 5.30
N GLU A 41 -7.86 -9.00 6.02
CA GLU A 41 -7.60 -7.58 5.78
C GLU A 41 -6.69 -6.97 6.85
N ALA A 42 -5.80 -6.07 6.43
CA ALA A 42 -5.04 -5.19 7.32
C ALA A 42 -5.05 -3.75 6.80
N SER A 43 -5.52 -2.79 7.60
CA SER A 43 -5.64 -1.38 7.18
C SER A 43 -4.82 -0.43 8.03
N PHE A 44 -4.34 0.65 7.41
CA PHE A 44 -3.77 1.80 8.11
C PHE A 44 -4.15 3.12 7.42
N ARG A 45 -3.95 4.25 8.12
CA ARG A 45 -4.12 5.59 7.55
C ARG A 45 -2.78 6.16 7.12
N LEU A 46 -2.67 6.52 5.85
CA LEU A 46 -1.53 7.18 5.24
C LEU A 46 -1.86 8.65 4.97
N MET A 47 -0.94 9.56 5.30
CA MET A 47 -1.11 11.01 5.13
C MET A 47 -2.41 11.56 5.76
N SER A 48 -2.87 10.95 6.86
CA SER A 48 -4.11 11.28 7.60
C SER A 48 -5.44 11.08 6.85
N ALA A 49 -5.44 11.07 5.51
CA ALA A 49 -6.65 11.06 4.69
C ALA A 49 -6.87 9.76 3.91
N CYS A 50 -5.80 9.06 3.51
CA CYS A 50 -5.91 7.88 2.67
C CYS A 50 -5.95 6.60 3.53
N ARG A 51 -7.01 5.81 3.41
CA ARG A 51 -7.07 4.46 3.98
C ARG A 51 -6.44 3.47 3.00
N VAL A 52 -5.36 2.83 3.43
CA VAL A 52 -4.74 1.73 2.69
C VAL A 52 -5.17 0.42 3.33
N THR A 53 -5.63 -0.53 2.53
CA THR A 53 -6.04 -1.87 2.97
C THR A 53 -5.31 -2.92 2.16
N TYR A 54 -4.66 -3.85 2.85
CA TYR A 54 -4.06 -5.04 2.27
C TYR A 54 -5.04 -6.20 2.33
N HIS A 55 -5.18 -6.92 1.22
CA HIS A 55 -6.00 -8.13 1.07
C HIS A 55 -5.10 -9.36 0.99
N ASN A 56 -5.18 -10.20 2.00
CA ASN A 56 -4.41 -11.44 2.12
C ASN A 56 -5.30 -12.56 2.69
N PRO A 57 -6.13 -13.20 1.85
CA PRO A 57 -7.01 -14.27 2.29
C PRO A 57 -6.27 -15.45 2.93
N SER A 58 -5.00 -15.63 2.56
CA SER A 58 -4.14 -16.69 3.12
C SER A 58 -3.56 -16.38 4.49
N ARG A 59 -3.65 -15.12 4.94
CA ARG A 59 -3.05 -14.60 6.18
C ARG A 59 -1.59 -15.03 6.36
N ARG A 60 -0.84 -15.12 5.26
CA ARG A 60 0.60 -15.39 5.26
C ARG A 60 1.37 -14.14 5.61
N ASP A 61 2.56 -14.31 6.16
CA ASP A 61 3.51 -13.22 6.35
C ASP A 61 3.80 -12.51 5.01
N THR A 62 4.08 -11.20 5.06
CA THR A 62 4.42 -10.42 3.86
C THR A 62 5.93 -10.25 3.65
N TRP A 63 6.73 -10.97 4.45
CA TRP A 63 8.19 -10.90 4.50
C TRP A 63 8.80 -12.30 4.42
N GLY A 64 10.11 -12.37 4.21
CA GLY A 64 10.83 -13.64 3.98
C GLY A 64 10.57 -14.22 2.58
N ASP A 65 11.33 -15.25 2.21
CA ASP A 65 11.32 -15.82 0.85
C ASP A 65 9.94 -16.38 0.45
N GLU A 66 9.18 -16.85 1.44
CA GLU A 66 7.84 -17.41 1.30
C GLU A 66 6.72 -16.39 1.64
N GLY A 67 7.05 -15.13 1.87
CA GLY A 67 6.01 -14.15 2.17
C GLY A 67 5.21 -13.75 0.92
N VAL A 68 3.93 -13.43 1.09
CA VAL A 68 3.13 -12.84 0.01
C VAL A 68 3.59 -11.41 -0.30
N ARG A 69 3.38 -10.93 -1.53
CA ARG A 69 3.80 -9.60 -1.97
C ARG A 69 2.65 -8.86 -2.65
N PRO A 70 2.68 -7.52 -2.69
CA PRO A 70 1.71 -6.78 -3.49
C PRO A 70 1.76 -7.19 -4.96
N VAL A 71 0.62 -7.59 -5.50
CA VAL A 71 0.47 -7.99 -6.91
C VAL A 71 -0.37 -7.00 -7.71
N SER A 72 -1.21 -6.22 -7.03
CA SER A 72 -1.99 -5.15 -7.66
C SER A 72 -2.41 -4.09 -6.65
N LEU A 73 -2.59 -2.88 -7.15
CA LEU A 73 -3.16 -1.75 -6.43
C LEU A 73 -4.44 -1.32 -7.15
N THR A 74 -5.48 -1.03 -6.39
CA THR A 74 -6.70 -0.40 -6.88
C THR A 74 -7.02 0.83 -6.06
N TYR A 75 -7.23 1.97 -6.71
CA TYR A 75 -7.52 3.25 -6.04
C TYR A 75 -8.48 4.08 -6.87
N THR A 76 -9.10 5.08 -6.23
CA THR A 76 -9.95 6.04 -6.92
C THR A 76 -9.25 7.39 -6.99
N LEU A 77 -9.14 7.95 -8.19
CA LEU A 77 -8.59 9.27 -8.47
C LEU A 77 -9.58 10.05 -9.31
N ASP A 78 -10.01 11.21 -8.82
CA ASP A 78 -10.92 12.12 -9.54
C ASP A 78 -12.20 11.41 -10.07
N GLY A 79 -12.72 10.46 -9.28
CA GLY A 79 -13.92 9.68 -9.60
C GLY A 79 -13.70 8.46 -10.52
N GLN A 80 -12.46 8.21 -10.95
CA GLN A 80 -12.09 7.05 -11.75
C GLN A 80 -11.40 6.00 -10.90
N THR A 81 -11.87 4.75 -10.99
CA THR A 81 -11.17 3.61 -10.41
C THR A 81 -10.06 3.15 -11.34
N ILE A 82 -8.84 3.14 -10.81
CA ILE A 82 -7.63 2.74 -11.52
C ILE A 82 -7.11 1.47 -10.83
N THR A 83 -6.74 0.47 -11.62
CA THR A 83 -6.08 -0.75 -11.15
C THR A 83 -4.76 -0.91 -11.90
N GLU A 84 -3.67 -1.01 -11.17
CA GLU A 84 -2.32 -1.17 -11.71
C GLU A 84 -1.66 -2.44 -11.14
N PRO A 85 -0.91 -3.21 -11.94
CA PRO A 85 -0.18 -4.37 -11.45
C PRO A 85 1.07 -3.94 -10.64
N GLY A 86 1.48 -4.82 -9.73
CA GLY A 86 2.71 -4.68 -8.94
C GLY A 86 2.47 -4.07 -7.56
N ASP A 87 3.48 -3.32 -7.09
CA ASP A 87 3.58 -2.82 -5.72
C ASP A 87 3.72 -1.29 -5.63
N THR A 88 3.59 -0.60 -6.76
CA THR A 88 3.94 0.81 -6.88
C THR A 88 2.74 1.63 -7.34
N LEU A 89 2.36 2.62 -6.53
CA LEU A 89 1.43 3.67 -6.93
C LEU A 89 2.20 4.71 -7.74
N ARG A 90 1.89 4.81 -9.03
CA ARG A 90 2.39 5.88 -9.89
C ARG A 90 1.54 7.14 -9.64
N GLY A 91 2.14 8.31 -9.61
CA GLY A 91 1.41 9.56 -9.35
C GLY A 91 1.10 9.83 -7.86
N ALA A 92 1.99 9.44 -6.95
CA ALA A 92 1.88 9.65 -5.50
C ALA A 92 1.72 11.13 -5.08
N LYS A 93 1.91 12.09 -5.99
CA LYS A 93 1.54 13.49 -5.79
C LYS A 93 0.06 13.66 -5.43
N ALA A 94 -0.84 12.92 -6.09
CA ALA A 94 -2.27 12.96 -5.82
C ALA A 94 -2.62 12.52 -4.38
N LEU A 95 -1.83 11.61 -3.81
CA LEU A 95 -1.95 11.18 -2.42
C LEU A 95 -1.60 12.31 -1.44
N ARG A 96 -0.53 13.09 -1.72
CA ARG A 96 -0.17 14.26 -0.90
C ARG A 96 -1.21 15.38 -0.97
N GLU A 97 -1.88 15.50 -2.12
CA GLU A 97 -2.94 16.48 -2.35
C GLU A 97 -4.31 16.03 -1.79
N GLY A 98 -4.41 14.81 -1.25
CA GLY A 98 -5.65 14.27 -0.69
C GLY A 98 -6.70 13.88 -1.74
N ARG A 99 -6.29 13.70 -3.01
CA ARG A 99 -7.18 13.30 -4.12
C ARG A 99 -7.39 11.79 -4.21
N ILE A 100 -6.66 11.02 -3.41
CA ILE A 100 -6.83 9.58 -3.23
C ILE A 100 -7.16 9.35 -1.76
N ASP A 101 -8.37 8.87 -1.48
CA ASP A 101 -8.86 8.60 -0.13
C ASP A 101 -8.79 7.11 0.26
N ARG A 102 -8.64 6.22 -0.74
CA ARG A 102 -8.63 4.77 -0.55
C ARG A 102 -7.71 4.07 -1.55
N ILE A 103 -6.90 3.15 -1.04
CA ILE A 103 -6.07 2.24 -1.82
C ILE A 103 -6.30 0.82 -1.31
N GLU A 104 -6.66 -0.07 -2.21
CA GLU A 104 -6.80 -1.51 -1.98
C GLU A 104 -5.60 -2.22 -2.61
N ILE A 105 -4.89 -3.03 -1.83
CA ILE A 105 -3.68 -3.72 -2.27
C ILE A 105 -3.93 -5.22 -2.16
N THR A 106 -3.83 -5.94 -3.28
CA THR A 106 -3.95 -7.40 -3.28
C THR A 106 -2.57 -8.02 -3.01
N LEU A 107 -2.49 -8.95 -2.06
CA LEU A 107 -1.29 -9.75 -1.80
C LEU A 107 -1.42 -11.14 -2.43
N GLY A 108 -0.33 -11.61 -3.05
CA GLY A 108 -0.24 -12.91 -3.70
C GLY A 108 1.17 -13.44 -3.79
#